data_AF-A0A2E5CES1-F1
#
_entry.id   AF-A0A2E5CES1-F1
#
_cell.length_a   1.000
_cell.length_b   1.000
_cell.length_c   1.000
_cell.angle_alpha   90.00
_cell.angle_beta   90.00
_cell.angle_gamma   90.00
#
_symmetry.space_group_name_H-M   'P 1'
#
loop_
_entity.id
_entity.type
_entity.pdbx_description
1 polymer ?
#
loop_
_entity_poly.entity_id
_entity_poly.type
_entity_poly.pdbx_seq_one_letter_code
_entity_poly.pdbx_strand_id
1 'polypeptide(L)'
;MGRMTIKKQVLLFALFLLSIKVSIGLIGHSSLINVQENLRSVFKTRLPSVNLLSQADRDFQQALVAERTLLLEGLPAEKRKKLASDYFENRQQVLDRFKAYQDLGKTEEEKKLGAEFLEKFATWEKLSNSRLGLTEQGEFSAVNSLSEAAKESFDLSASFEAARGKLDNLQDTVGELGEREFSAGISSFEKAETFMVSFSLIGVLVALVASFLLTRSVSNKLTKIAKALGNGNLDLTKMSGDLRERATSLASASREQASSVTETSSSLHEISKMVENNTKHAENSTVLVNESNHVIQRGIRTVEELRDKIQSVDNASDKLAGSVEKNNKDLEKIIAVFVEIKDKTNVINDIVFQTKLLSFNASVEAARAGAHGKGFSVVAEEIGNLAKVSGRSAKEITDLLENSLSQVNELVENSQTGLQKSLGENKDQINQSVQISERAQEAFEEISEKFKNVLSSSHEVAEASREQQSGVNEINLAMQEISSTISVANQSSEEVEVSSVKLKNMVDMIAENIKALEAIVGLKPQRVAEKAPEQKQVTTITQIDEEEDRFEDWAV
;
A
#
# COMPACT_ATOMS: atom_id res chain seq x y z
N MET A 1 40.23 -7.18 15.20
CA MET A 1 40.23 -8.60 14.81
C MET A 1 39.01 -8.89 13.93
N GLY A 2 39.19 -9.07 12.63
CA GLY A 2 38.07 -9.37 11.72
C GLY A 2 37.37 -10.68 12.09
N ARG A 3 36.02 -10.69 12.09
CA ARG A 3 35.23 -11.87 12.45
C ARG A 3 35.57 -13.03 11.50
N MET A 4 36.09 -14.12 12.05
CA MET A 4 36.44 -15.32 11.31
C MET A 4 35.18 -16.01 10.76
N THR A 5 35.16 -16.28 9.46
CA THR A 5 34.04 -16.98 8.78
C THR A 5 34.02 -18.45 9.17
N ILE A 6 32.85 -19.11 9.09
CA ILE A 6 32.70 -20.54 9.38
C ILE A 6 33.65 -21.37 8.50
N LYS A 7 33.76 -21.02 7.20
CA LYS A 7 34.71 -21.66 6.26
C LYS A 7 36.16 -21.59 6.76
N LYS A 8 36.61 -20.42 7.23
CA LYS A 8 37.97 -20.25 7.77
C LYS A 8 38.18 -21.02 9.08
N GLN A 9 37.16 -21.08 9.94
CA GLN A 9 37.20 -21.85 11.20
C GLN A 9 37.39 -23.35 10.94
N VAL A 10 36.61 -23.92 10.03
CA VAL A 10 36.70 -25.36 9.67
C VAL A 10 38.04 -25.67 9.00
N LEU A 11 38.50 -24.82 8.07
CA LEU A 11 39.78 -25.01 7.38
C LEU A 11 40.97 -24.99 8.36
N LEU A 12 41.01 -24.01 9.27
CA LEU A 12 42.07 -23.91 10.27
C LEU A 12 42.08 -25.11 11.22
N PHE A 13 40.91 -25.61 11.61
CA PHE A 13 40.79 -26.82 12.42
C PHE A 13 41.33 -28.05 11.68
N ALA A 14 40.96 -28.25 10.42
CA ALA A 14 41.48 -29.36 9.61
C ALA A 14 43.00 -29.29 9.40
N LEU A 15 43.54 -28.10 9.08
CA LEU A 15 44.98 -27.89 8.91
C LEU A 15 45.76 -28.16 10.21
N PHE A 16 45.19 -27.75 11.35
CA PHE A 16 45.78 -28.00 12.67
C PHE A 16 45.81 -29.49 13.03
N LEU A 17 44.74 -30.25 12.75
CA LEU A 17 44.75 -31.69 12.97
C LEU A 17 45.75 -32.41 12.05
N LEU A 18 45.86 -31.95 10.80
CA LEU A 18 46.80 -32.51 9.84
C LEU A 18 48.25 -32.29 10.29
N SER A 19 48.59 -31.11 10.79
CA SER A 19 49.95 -30.81 11.24
C SER A 19 50.38 -31.70 12.42
N ILE A 20 49.48 -31.98 13.37
CA ILE A 20 49.74 -32.92 14.48
C ILE A 20 50.08 -34.32 13.94
N LYS A 21 49.28 -34.84 12.99
CA LYS A 21 49.52 -36.16 12.41
C LYS A 21 50.86 -36.26 11.68
N VAL A 22 51.20 -35.23 10.89
CA VAL A 22 52.49 -35.18 10.17
C VAL A 22 53.65 -35.20 11.16
N SER A 23 53.59 -34.41 12.24
CA SER A 23 54.63 -34.38 13.26
C SER A 23 54.83 -35.73 13.96
N ILE A 24 53.75 -36.41 14.35
CA ILE A 24 53.83 -37.75 14.96
C ILE A 24 54.46 -38.76 13.98
N GLY A 25 54.05 -38.72 12.71
CA GLY A 25 54.59 -39.58 11.66
C GLY A 25 56.10 -39.40 11.44
N LEU A 26 56.57 -38.14 11.39
CA LEU A 26 57.99 -37.83 11.21
C LEU A 26 58.86 -38.32 12.39
N ILE A 27 58.39 -38.13 13.63
CA ILE A 27 59.10 -38.59 14.83
C ILE A 27 59.19 -40.12 14.87
N GLY A 28 58.08 -40.81 14.61
CA GLY A 28 58.03 -42.27 14.58
C GLY A 28 58.95 -42.85 13.50
N HIS A 29 58.94 -42.27 12.30
CA HIS A 29 59.81 -42.69 11.21
C HIS A 29 61.29 -42.54 11.55
N SER A 30 61.69 -41.39 12.12
CA SER A 30 63.08 -41.14 12.52
C SER A 30 63.58 -42.13 13.58
N SER A 31 62.75 -42.46 14.57
CA SER A 31 63.12 -43.45 15.59
C SER A 31 63.28 -44.86 15.03
N LEU A 32 62.38 -45.28 14.13
CA LEU A 32 62.47 -46.60 13.48
C LEU A 32 63.77 -46.76 12.69
N ILE A 33 64.26 -45.70 12.03
CA ILE A 33 65.55 -45.72 11.35
C ILE A 33 66.68 -45.97 12.35
N ASN A 34 66.72 -45.25 13.48
CA ASN A 34 67.76 -45.43 14.50
C ASN A 34 67.75 -46.84 15.11
N VAL A 35 66.56 -47.38 15.40
CA VAL A 35 66.42 -48.76 15.91
C VAL A 35 66.92 -49.77 14.87
N GLN A 36 66.56 -49.58 13.60
CA GLN A 36 66.99 -50.45 12.51
C GLN A 36 68.52 -50.44 12.33
N GLU A 37 69.17 -49.26 12.41
CA GLU A 37 70.62 -49.14 12.30
C GLU A 37 71.34 -49.85 13.46
N ASN A 38 70.88 -49.65 14.70
CA ASN A 38 71.45 -50.31 15.88
C ASN A 38 71.27 -51.83 15.83
N LEU A 39 70.07 -52.32 15.47
CA LEU A 39 69.83 -53.76 15.28
C LEU A 39 70.70 -54.35 14.16
N ARG A 40 70.85 -53.62 13.05
CA ARG A 40 71.72 -54.05 11.95
C ARG A 40 73.17 -54.18 12.44
N SER A 41 73.67 -53.23 13.22
CA SER A 41 75.03 -53.28 13.77
C SER A 41 75.23 -54.52 14.66
N VAL A 42 74.29 -54.80 15.58
CA VAL A 42 74.36 -55.97 16.45
C VAL A 42 74.35 -57.28 15.65
N PHE A 43 73.42 -57.44 14.69
CA PHE A 43 73.26 -58.69 13.94
C PHE A 43 74.30 -58.91 12.84
N LYS A 44 74.79 -57.85 12.18
CA LYS A 44 75.72 -57.97 11.05
C LYS A 44 77.18 -57.77 11.44
N THR A 45 77.45 -57.13 12.58
CA THR A 45 78.81 -56.84 13.03
C THR A 45 79.10 -57.57 14.34
N ARG A 46 78.37 -57.28 15.43
CA ARG A 46 78.74 -57.73 16.79
C ARG A 46 78.57 -59.23 17.00
N LEU A 47 77.42 -59.81 16.64
CA LEU A 47 77.18 -61.26 16.79
C LEU A 47 78.16 -62.12 15.97
N PRO A 48 78.42 -61.83 14.68
CA PRO A 48 79.47 -62.52 13.94
C PRO A 48 80.86 -62.32 14.55
N SER A 49 81.20 -61.12 15.04
CA SER A 49 82.48 -60.87 15.72
C SER A 49 82.66 -61.73 16.97
N VAL A 50 81.67 -61.77 17.88
CA VAL A 50 81.73 -62.63 19.07
C VAL A 50 81.86 -64.10 18.68
N ASN A 51 81.05 -64.56 17.71
CA ASN A 51 81.10 -65.94 17.24
C ASN A 51 82.48 -66.31 16.66
N LEU A 52 83.08 -65.44 15.84
CA LEU A 52 84.40 -65.65 15.25
C LEU A 52 85.50 -65.68 16.32
N LEU A 53 85.44 -64.78 17.31
CA LEU A 53 86.39 -64.75 18.41
C LEU A 53 86.25 -65.98 19.33
N SER A 54 85.03 -66.41 19.66
CA SER A 54 84.79 -67.65 20.43
C SER A 54 85.22 -68.90 19.68
N GLN A 55 85.03 -68.91 18.37
CA GLN A 55 85.56 -69.95 17.51
C GLN A 55 87.11 -69.92 17.51
N ALA A 56 87.74 -68.76 17.41
CA ALA A 56 89.20 -68.64 17.49
C ALA A 56 89.73 -69.11 18.86
N ASP A 57 89.10 -68.74 19.98
CA ASP A 57 89.52 -69.21 21.32
C ASP A 57 89.42 -70.74 21.43
N ARG A 58 88.33 -71.33 20.89
CA ARG A 58 88.16 -72.78 20.87
C ARG A 58 89.29 -73.47 20.11
N ASP A 59 89.63 -73.01 18.91
CA ASP A 59 90.72 -73.65 18.16
C ASP A 59 92.06 -73.41 18.83
N PHE A 60 92.25 -72.25 19.47
CA PHE A 60 93.48 -71.95 20.18
C PHE A 60 93.69 -72.93 21.35
N GLN A 61 92.62 -73.22 22.08
CA GLN A 61 92.59 -74.27 23.09
C GLN A 61 92.82 -75.66 22.49
N GLN A 62 92.22 -75.99 21.34
CA GLN A 62 92.46 -77.28 20.66
C GLN A 62 93.92 -77.44 20.21
N ALA A 63 94.56 -76.35 19.75
CA ALA A 63 95.98 -76.32 19.46
C ALA A 63 96.80 -76.58 20.74
N LEU A 64 96.50 -75.92 21.86
CA LEU A 64 97.16 -76.19 23.14
C LEU A 64 96.99 -77.64 23.60
N VAL A 65 95.80 -78.23 23.42
CA VAL A 65 95.55 -79.64 23.76
C VAL A 65 96.38 -80.57 22.87
N ALA A 66 96.44 -80.31 21.57
CA ALA A 66 97.26 -81.08 20.63
C ALA A 66 98.75 -80.97 20.98
N GLU A 67 99.24 -79.76 21.25
CA GLU A 67 100.60 -79.48 21.74
C GLU A 67 100.91 -80.27 23.02
N ARG A 68 100.07 -80.15 24.06
CA ARG A 68 100.29 -80.82 25.34
C ARG A 68 100.28 -82.34 25.18
N THR A 69 99.42 -82.86 24.31
CA THR A 69 99.34 -84.30 24.04
C THR A 69 100.60 -84.79 23.33
N LEU A 70 101.15 -84.04 22.37
CA LEU A 70 102.38 -84.41 21.65
C LEU A 70 103.59 -84.64 22.58
N LEU A 71 103.59 -84.04 23.76
CA LEU A 71 104.66 -84.17 24.77
C LEU A 71 104.57 -85.45 25.61
N LEU A 72 103.53 -86.27 25.47
CA LEU A 72 103.39 -87.53 26.21
C LEU A 72 104.35 -88.61 25.69
N GLU A 73 105.05 -89.26 26.63
CA GLU A 73 105.93 -90.40 26.33
C GLU A 73 105.11 -91.62 25.87
N GLY A 74 105.65 -92.42 24.94
CA GLY A 74 105.02 -93.67 24.47
C GLY A 74 103.93 -93.52 23.38
N LEU A 75 103.74 -92.33 22.82
CA LEU A 75 102.78 -92.12 21.72
C LEU A 75 103.13 -92.92 20.44
N PRO A 76 102.18 -93.65 19.83
CA PRO A 76 102.35 -94.27 18.51
C PRO A 76 102.65 -93.23 17.42
N ALA A 77 103.52 -93.57 16.46
CA ALA A 77 103.96 -92.65 15.40
C ALA A 77 102.79 -92.04 14.59
N GLU A 78 101.78 -92.85 14.24
CA GLU A 78 100.57 -92.38 13.53
C GLU A 78 99.77 -91.36 14.34
N LYS A 79 99.60 -91.59 15.65
CA LYS A 79 98.93 -90.62 16.54
C LYS A 79 99.72 -89.33 16.65
N ARG A 80 101.06 -89.42 16.71
CA ARG A 80 101.94 -88.25 16.77
C ARG A 80 101.85 -87.40 15.50
N LYS A 81 101.83 -88.01 14.31
CA LYS A 81 101.66 -87.31 13.03
C LYS A 81 100.29 -86.61 12.95
N LYS A 82 99.22 -87.28 13.36
CA LYS A 82 97.88 -86.69 13.39
C LYS A 82 97.81 -85.49 14.33
N LEU A 83 98.31 -85.61 15.57
CA LEU A 83 98.29 -84.51 16.54
C LEU A 83 99.12 -83.30 16.08
N ALA A 84 100.24 -83.53 15.38
CA ALA A 84 101.00 -82.44 14.76
C ALA A 84 100.16 -81.73 13.68
N SER A 85 99.48 -82.49 12.81
CA SER A 85 98.54 -81.92 11.83
C SER A 85 97.42 -81.12 12.50
N ASP A 86 96.76 -81.69 13.52
CA ASP A 86 95.68 -81.03 14.26
C ASP A 86 96.20 -79.74 14.93
N TYR A 87 97.44 -79.74 15.44
CA TYR A 87 98.07 -78.56 16.03
C TYR A 87 98.26 -77.43 15.00
N PHE A 88 98.82 -77.72 13.82
CA PHE A 88 98.97 -76.73 12.75
C PHE A 88 97.62 -76.24 12.22
N GLU A 89 96.69 -77.16 11.98
CA GLU A 89 95.37 -76.83 11.46
C GLU A 89 94.62 -75.91 12.44
N ASN A 90 94.58 -76.27 13.72
CA ASN A 90 93.90 -75.44 14.72
C ASN A 90 94.53 -74.04 14.83
N ARG A 91 95.87 -73.92 14.83
CA ARG A 91 96.51 -72.59 14.82
C ARG A 91 96.18 -71.77 13.59
N GLN A 92 96.16 -72.40 12.41
CA GLN A 92 95.78 -71.70 11.19
C GLN A 92 94.32 -71.25 11.26
N GLN A 93 93.43 -72.08 11.79
CA GLN A 93 92.02 -71.72 11.99
C GLN A 93 91.84 -70.57 12.99
N VAL A 94 92.68 -70.47 14.03
CA VAL A 94 92.72 -69.27 14.91
C VAL A 94 92.98 -68.01 14.07
N LEU A 95 94.04 -68.01 13.27
CA LEU A 95 94.42 -66.86 12.44
C LEU A 95 93.35 -66.52 11.39
N ASP A 96 92.78 -67.53 10.73
CA ASP A 96 91.74 -67.34 9.71
C ASP A 96 90.47 -66.74 10.32
N ARG A 97 90.02 -67.26 11.47
CA ARG A 97 88.85 -66.74 12.20
C ARG A 97 89.12 -65.34 12.75
N PHE A 98 90.33 -65.09 13.24
CA PHE A 98 90.74 -63.79 13.73
C PHE A 98 90.77 -62.74 12.61
N LYS A 99 91.27 -63.11 11.44
CA LYS A 99 91.26 -62.25 10.25
C LYS A 99 89.84 -61.91 9.80
N ALA A 100 88.94 -62.90 9.76
CA ALA A 100 87.53 -62.66 9.47
C ALA A 100 86.86 -61.73 10.49
N TYR A 101 87.28 -61.81 11.77
CA TYR A 101 86.84 -60.86 12.79
C TYR A 101 87.36 -59.43 12.51
N GLN A 102 88.60 -59.26 12.07
CA GLN A 102 89.18 -57.93 11.79
C GLN A 102 88.44 -57.17 10.67
N ASP A 103 87.76 -57.86 9.76
CA ASP A 103 86.89 -57.21 8.74
C ASP A 103 85.61 -56.60 9.35
N LEU A 104 85.24 -57.04 10.56
CA LEU A 104 84.05 -56.63 11.29
C LEU A 104 84.38 -55.64 12.43
N GLY A 105 85.44 -55.93 13.20
CA GLY A 105 85.92 -55.13 14.33
C GLY A 105 86.60 -53.85 13.85
N LYS A 106 86.00 -52.70 14.14
CA LYS A 106 86.42 -51.41 13.55
C LYS A 106 86.75 -50.32 14.56
N THR A 107 86.37 -50.48 15.83
CA THR A 107 86.71 -49.48 16.84
C THR A 107 88.22 -49.46 17.08
N GLU A 108 88.73 -48.32 17.52
CA GLU A 108 90.16 -48.17 17.80
C GLU A 108 90.63 -49.10 18.94
N GLU A 109 89.74 -49.41 19.88
CA GLU A 109 90.00 -50.35 20.97
C GLU A 109 90.06 -51.81 20.47
N GLU A 110 89.09 -52.23 19.63
CA GLU A 110 89.09 -53.55 18.98
C GLU A 110 90.35 -53.78 18.14
N LYS A 111 90.78 -52.76 17.38
CA LYS A 111 92.01 -52.83 16.57
C LYS A 111 93.26 -52.99 17.43
N LYS A 112 93.36 -52.23 18.52
CA LYS A 112 94.50 -52.27 19.44
C LYS A 112 94.63 -53.65 20.10
N LEU A 113 93.55 -54.14 20.71
CA LEU A 113 93.54 -55.46 21.36
C LEU A 113 93.82 -56.57 20.36
N GLY A 114 93.34 -56.44 19.12
CA GLY A 114 93.63 -57.44 18.10
C GLY A 114 95.07 -57.46 17.61
N ALA A 115 95.73 -56.31 17.55
CA ALA A 115 97.17 -56.26 17.29
C ALA A 115 97.98 -56.90 18.43
N GLU A 116 97.60 -56.62 19.68
CA GLU A 116 98.23 -57.23 20.87
C GLU A 116 98.04 -58.75 20.89
N PHE A 117 96.85 -59.25 20.53
CA PHE A 117 96.59 -60.69 20.41
C PHE A 117 97.54 -61.35 19.40
N LEU A 118 97.65 -60.80 18.17
CA LEU A 118 98.49 -61.36 17.13
C LEU A 118 99.98 -61.39 17.54
N GLU A 119 100.46 -60.34 18.20
CA GLU A 119 101.83 -60.28 18.72
C GLU A 119 102.10 -61.39 19.76
N LYS A 120 101.18 -61.55 20.73
CA LYS A 120 101.31 -62.58 21.77
C LYS A 120 101.10 -63.99 21.23
N PHE A 121 100.19 -64.16 20.27
CA PHE A 121 99.96 -65.42 19.59
C PHE A 121 101.21 -65.87 18.82
N ALA A 122 101.84 -64.99 18.04
CA ALA A 122 103.09 -65.30 17.33
C ALA A 122 104.24 -65.65 18.29
N THR A 123 104.27 -65.00 19.47
CA THR A 123 105.25 -65.32 20.53
C THR A 123 105.04 -66.74 21.07
N TRP A 124 103.78 -67.08 21.41
CA TRP A 124 103.43 -68.44 21.84
C TRP A 124 103.72 -69.46 20.74
N GLU A 125 103.36 -69.16 19.49
CA GLU A 125 103.55 -70.03 18.33
C GLU A 125 105.02 -70.42 18.16
N LYS A 126 105.92 -69.44 18.23
CA LYS A 126 107.37 -69.64 18.13
C LYS A 126 107.91 -70.50 19.27
N LEU A 127 107.51 -70.21 20.50
CA LEU A 127 107.92 -70.99 21.68
C LEU A 127 107.41 -72.43 21.61
N SER A 128 106.15 -72.59 21.21
CA SER A 128 105.48 -73.88 21.07
C SER A 128 106.13 -74.75 19.98
N ASN A 129 106.41 -74.19 18.80
CA ASN A 129 107.14 -74.89 17.73
C ASN A 129 108.53 -75.34 18.20
N SER A 130 109.28 -74.45 18.86
CA SER A 130 110.61 -74.75 19.39
C SER A 130 110.58 -75.90 20.40
N ARG A 131 109.60 -75.91 21.30
CA ARG A 131 109.43 -76.97 22.31
C ARG A 131 109.07 -78.31 21.68
N LEU A 132 108.15 -78.33 20.73
CA LEU A 132 107.75 -79.53 20.03
C LEU A 132 108.84 -80.06 19.07
N GLY A 133 109.91 -79.29 18.88
CA GLY A 133 110.96 -79.60 17.91
C GLY A 133 110.44 -79.57 16.47
N LEU A 134 109.36 -78.84 16.20
CA LEU A 134 108.74 -78.77 14.89
C LEU A 134 109.39 -77.66 14.06
N THR A 135 109.75 -77.96 12.81
CA THR A 135 110.09 -76.93 11.82
C THR A 135 108.85 -76.13 11.43
N GLU A 136 109.02 -74.97 10.78
CA GLU A 136 107.90 -74.18 10.22
C GLU A 136 107.04 -74.98 9.23
N GLN A 137 107.54 -76.11 8.73
CA GLN A 137 106.86 -77.02 7.80
C GLN A 137 106.22 -78.24 8.49
N GLY A 138 106.29 -78.33 9.84
CA GLY A 138 105.67 -79.38 10.63
C GLY A 138 106.42 -80.71 10.72
N GLU A 139 107.71 -80.70 10.38
CA GLU A 139 108.58 -81.87 10.54
C GLU A 139 109.31 -81.86 11.89
N PHE A 140 109.41 -83.03 12.54
CA PHE A 140 110.12 -83.17 13.81
C PHE A 140 111.64 -83.13 13.57
N SER A 141 112.30 -82.09 14.07
CA SER A 141 113.75 -81.95 14.10
C SER A 141 114.37 -82.90 15.14
N ALA A 142 115.48 -83.55 14.77
CA ALA A 142 116.16 -84.57 15.58
C ALA A 142 116.90 -84.05 16.83
N VAL A 143 116.69 -82.78 17.21
CA VAL A 143 117.66 -82.01 18.01
C VAL A 143 117.37 -82.00 19.51
N ASN A 144 116.15 -82.29 19.96
CA ASN A 144 115.84 -82.37 21.40
C ASN A 144 115.17 -83.70 21.73
N SER A 145 115.69 -84.41 22.74
CA SER A 145 114.96 -85.54 23.30
C SER A 145 113.63 -85.03 23.86
N LEU A 146 112.50 -85.68 23.53
CA LEU A 146 111.16 -85.31 24.05
C LEU A 146 111.13 -85.22 25.59
N SER A 147 112.05 -85.93 26.26
CA SER A 147 112.27 -85.89 27.71
C SER A 147 112.79 -84.54 28.24
N GLU A 148 113.50 -83.74 27.43
CA GLU A 148 113.97 -82.39 27.81
C GLU A 148 112.90 -81.33 27.53
N ALA A 149 112.19 -81.43 26.40
CA ALA A 149 111.04 -80.58 26.08
C ALA A 149 109.91 -80.66 27.12
N ALA A 150 109.77 -81.80 27.80
CA ALA A 150 108.80 -81.98 28.89
C ALA A 150 109.11 -81.15 30.14
N LYS A 151 110.38 -80.79 30.41
CA LYS A 151 110.80 -80.08 31.64
C LYS A 151 110.54 -78.56 31.60
N GLU A 152 110.45 -77.94 30.43
CA GLU A 152 110.20 -76.48 30.26
C GLU A 152 108.68 -76.14 30.18
N SER A 153 107.92 -76.43 31.25
CA SER A 153 106.46 -76.31 31.19
C SER A 153 105.87 -74.96 31.64
N PHE A 154 106.61 -74.10 32.35
CA PHE A 154 106.04 -72.91 32.98
C PHE A 154 105.90 -71.71 32.02
N ASP A 155 106.95 -71.39 31.26
CA ASP A 155 106.98 -70.18 30.42
C ASP A 155 106.00 -70.23 29.22
N LEU A 156 105.75 -71.43 28.69
CA LEU A 156 104.84 -71.62 27.57
C LEU A 156 103.36 -71.50 27.96
N SER A 157 102.99 -72.00 29.14
CA SER A 157 101.64 -71.80 29.67
C SER A 157 101.37 -70.32 29.92
N ALA A 158 102.37 -69.58 30.43
CA ALA A 158 102.26 -68.14 30.60
C ALA A 158 102.13 -67.40 29.24
N SER A 159 102.86 -67.81 28.21
CA SER A 159 102.74 -67.20 26.87
C SER A 159 101.39 -67.49 26.20
N PHE A 160 100.84 -68.69 26.37
CA PHE A 160 99.50 -69.04 25.90
C PHE A 160 98.44 -68.17 26.58
N GLU A 161 98.45 -68.10 27.92
CA GLU A 161 97.48 -67.30 28.68
C GLU A 161 97.64 -65.80 28.39
N ALA A 162 98.84 -65.31 28.09
CA ALA A 162 99.05 -63.92 27.68
C ALA A 162 98.39 -63.60 26.33
N ALA A 163 98.43 -64.52 25.36
CA ALA A 163 97.73 -64.36 24.08
C ALA A 163 96.22 -64.53 24.27
N ARG A 164 95.79 -65.60 24.96
CA ARG A 164 94.39 -65.87 25.21
C ARG A 164 93.72 -64.75 25.98
N GLY A 165 94.38 -64.17 26.97
CA GLY A 165 93.86 -63.02 27.72
C GLY A 165 93.60 -61.80 26.84
N LYS A 166 94.31 -61.61 25.72
CA LYS A 166 93.98 -60.55 24.75
C LYS A 166 92.77 -60.90 23.89
N LEU A 167 92.61 -62.17 23.55
CA LEU A 167 91.44 -62.66 22.86
C LEU A 167 90.17 -62.54 23.74
N ASP A 168 90.29 -62.85 25.03
CA ASP A 168 89.24 -62.74 26.04
C ASP A 168 88.79 -61.28 26.24
N ASN A 169 89.75 -60.36 26.47
CA ASN A 169 89.46 -58.92 26.54
C ASN A 169 88.75 -58.39 25.28
N LEU A 170 89.08 -58.97 24.11
CA LEU A 170 88.46 -58.59 22.84
C LEU A 170 87.03 -59.12 22.73
N GLN A 171 86.77 -60.35 23.20
CA GLN A 171 85.42 -60.91 23.30
C GLN A 171 84.54 -60.07 24.22
N ASP A 172 85.05 -59.70 25.40
CA ASP A 172 84.36 -58.84 26.35
C ASP A 172 84.05 -57.47 25.76
N THR A 173 85.05 -56.83 25.14
CA THR A 173 84.88 -55.50 24.50
C THR A 173 83.80 -55.55 23.41
N VAL A 174 83.82 -56.56 22.54
CA VAL A 174 82.82 -56.72 21.48
C VAL A 174 81.43 -57.02 22.07
N GLY A 175 81.37 -57.80 23.15
CA GLY A 175 80.15 -58.09 23.91
C GLY A 175 79.53 -56.81 24.49
N GLU A 176 80.32 -56.02 25.22
CA GLU A 176 79.89 -54.75 25.82
C GLU A 176 79.43 -53.74 24.75
N LEU A 177 80.13 -53.65 23.62
CA LEU A 177 79.70 -52.80 22.49
C LEU A 177 78.37 -53.27 21.91
N GLY A 178 78.16 -54.59 21.79
CA GLY A 178 76.88 -55.15 21.37
C GLY A 178 75.74 -54.85 22.33
N GLU A 179 75.96 -55.00 23.63
CA GLU A 179 74.97 -54.65 24.66
C GLU A 179 74.65 -53.16 24.67
N ARG A 180 75.66 -52.29 24.50
CA ARG A 180 75.48 -50.84 24.43
C ARG A 180 74.67 -50.42 23.20
N GLU A 181 75.00 -50.94 22.03
CA GLU A 181 74.27 -50.64 20.77
C GLU A 181 72.82 -51.14 20.84
N PHE A 182 72.60 -52.34 21.39
CA PHE A 182 71.24 -52.86 21.63
C PHE A 182 70.46 -51.98 22.62
N SER A 183 71.06 -51.63 23.76
CA SER A 183 70.44 -50.78 24.78
C SER A 183 70.14 -49.38 24.26
N ALA A 184 71.01 -48.81 23.42
CA ALA A 184 70.77 -47.53 22.74
C ALA A 184 69.59 -47.61 21.77
N GLY A 185 69.44 -48.75 21.06
CA GLY A 185 68.28 -49.04 20.23
C GLY A 185 66.99 -49.08 21.04
N ILE A 186 66.95 -49.86 22.12
CA ILE A 186 65.78 -49.95 23.01
C ILE A 186 65.43 -48.60 23.63
N SER A 187 66.42 -47.86 24.15
CA SER A 187 66.19 -46.53 24.73
C SER A 187 65.65 -45.53 23.69
N SER A 188 66.11 -45.61 22.44
CA SER A 188 65.59 -44.78 21.35
C SER A 188 64.13 -45.13 21.01
N PHE A 189 63.79 -46.43 21.04
CA PHE A 189 62.42 -46.90 20.88
C PHE A 189 61.50 -46.40 22.01
N GLU A 190 61.86 -46.62 23.28
CA GLU A 190 61.05 -46.23 24.45
C GLU A 190 60.81 -44.70 24.52
N LYS A 191 61.84 -43.90 24.20
CA LYS A 191 61.70 -42.44 24.13
C LYS A 191 60.70 -42.05 23.04
N ALA A 192 60.83 -42.63 21.85
CA ALA A 192 59.91 -42.34 20.74
C ALA A 192 58.48 -42.79 21.03
N GLU A 193 58.30 -43.96 21.64
CA GLU A 193 57.01 -44.47 22.08
C GLU A 193 56.35 -43.51 23.07
N THR A 194 57.07 -43.11 24.12
CA THR A 194 56.58 -42.16 25.14
C THR A 194 56.19 -40.81 24.52
N PHE A 195 57.01 -40.29 23.61
CA PHE A 195 56.70 -39.05 22.88
C PHE A 195 55.45 -39.20 22.00
N MET A 196 55.37 -40.28 21.21
CA MET A 196 54.25 -40.52 20.29
C MET A 196 52.93 -40.69 21.05
N VAL A 197 52.91 -41.44 22.16
CA VAL A 197 51.72 -41.64 22.98
C VAL A 197 51.29 -40.31 23.63
N SER A 198 52.24 -39.57 24.23
CA SER A 198 51.94 -38.29 24.89
C SER A 198 51.39 -37.25 23.90
N PHE A 199 52.01 -37.10 22.72
CA PHE A 199 51.53 -36.20 21.67
C PHE A 199 50.19 -36.65 21.08
N SER A 200 49.94 -37.95 20.97
CA SER A 200 48.65 -38.48 20.52
C SER A 200 47.54 -38.12 21.52
N LEU A 201 47.79 -38.27 22.83
CA LEU A 201 46.82 -37.95 23.87
C LEU A 201 46.51 -36.45 23.93
N ILE A 202 47.56 -35.61 23.87
CA ILE A 202 47.41 -34.14 23.79
C ILE A 202 46.66 -33.76 22.51
N GLY A 203 46.99 -34.39 21.37
CA GLY A 203 46.32 -34.15 20.09
C GLY A 203 44.83 -34.44 20.15
N VAL A 204 44.41 -35.54 20.78
CA VAL A 204 43.00 -35.87 21.00
C VAL A 204 42.32 -34.81 21.89
N LEU A 205 42.94 -34.42 23.00
CA LEU A 205 42.36 -33.44 23.91
C LEU A 205 42.18 -32.06 23.23
N VAL A 206 43.19 -31.59 22.49
CA VAL A 206 43.09 -30.34 21.74
C VAL A 206 42.04 -30.45 20.64
N ALA A 207 41.94 -31.60 19.95
CA ALA A 207 40.90 -31.84 18.94
C ALA A 207 39.48 -31.75 19.54
N LEU A 208 39.26 -32.32 20.73
CA LEU A 208 37.97 -32.25 21.44
C LEU A 208 37.63 -30.82 21.84
N VAL A 209 38.57 -30.07 22.43
CA VAL A 209 38.35 -28.68 22.84
C VAL A 209 38.08 -27.79 21.61
N ALA A 210 38.89 -27.92 20.56
CA ALA A 210 38.71 -27.14 19.34
C ALA A 210 37.38 -27.48 18.63
N SER A 211 37.00 -28.77 18.59
CA SER A 211 35.69 -29.21 18.09
C SER A 211 34.53 -28.61 18.89
N PHE A 212 34.61 -28.64 20.22
CA PHE A 212 33.61 -28.03 21.10
C PHE A 212 33.48 -26.51 20.86
N LEU A 213 34.61 -25.80 20.77
CA LEU A 213 34.62 -24.35 20.51
C LEU A 213 34.04 -24.01 19.12
N LEU A 214 34.37 -24.81 18.10
CA LEU A 214 33.85 -24.64 16.74
C LEU A 214 32.34 -24.86 16.71
N THR A 215 31.86 -25.98 17.27
CA THR A 215 30.44 -26.30 17.39
C THR A 215 29.67 -25.21 18.14
N ARG A 216 30.20 -24.74 19.29
CA ARG A 216 29.59 -23.66 20.08
C ARG A 216 29.55 -22.34 19.31
N SER A 217 30.62 -22.00 18.58
CA SER A 217 30.69 -20.77 17.77
C SER A 217 29.68 -20.77 16.62
N VAL A 218 29.58 -21.88 15.89
CA VAL A 218 28.65 -22.05 14.78
C VAL A 218 27.20 -22.04 15.28
N SER A 219 26.91 -22.83 16.32
CA SER A 219 25.56 -22.94 16.89
C SER A 219 25.03 -21.58 17.34
N ASN A 220 25.82 -20.82 18.11
CA ASN A 220 25.39 -19.49 18.58
C ASN A 220 25.11 -18.50 17.44
N LYS A 221 25.87 -18.55 16.34
CA LYS A 221 25.63 -17.69 15.16
C LYS A 221 24.33 -18.07 14.47
N LEU A 222 24.11 -19.36 14.24
CA LEU A 222 22.88 -19.86 13.60
C LEU A 222 21.64 -19.61 14.47
N THR A 223 21.72 -19.79 15.79
CA THR A 223 20.64 -19.45 16.73
C THR A 223 20.26 -17.97 16.68
N LYS A 224 21.25 -17.06 16.58
CA LYS A 224 20.95 -15.62 16.47
C LYS A 224 20.23 -15.30 15.16
N ILE A 225 20.62 -15.93 14.07
CA ILE A 225 19.97 -15.78 12.76
C ILE A 225 18.54 -16.35 12.82
N ALA A 226 18.36 -17.55 13.37
CA ALA A 226 17.05 -18.19 13.56
C ALA A 226 16.09 -17.28 14.35
N LYS A 227 16.55 -16.71 15.48
CA LYS A 227 15.77 -15.78 16.29
C LYS A 227 15.43 -14.47 15.57
N ALA A 228 16.41 -13.89 14.86
CA ALA A 228 16.18 -12.67 14.08
C ALA A 228 15.16 -12.90 12.97
N LEU A 229 15.26 -14.03 12.25
CA LEU A 229 14.28 -14.46 11.26
C LEU A 229 12.91 -14.72 11.89
N GLY A 230 12.85 -15.38 13.05
CA GLY A 230 11.59 -15.66 13.76
C GLY A 230 10.85 -14.40 14.19
N ASN A 231 11.57 -13.40 14.71
CA ASN A 231 10.98 -12.11 15.05
C ASN A 231 10.50 -11.37 13.80
N GLY A 232 11.32 -11.30 12.74
CA GLY A 232 10.91 -10.69 11.47
C GLY A 232 9.72 -11.39 10.83
N ASN A 233 9.61 -12.71 10.96
CA ASN A 233 8.49 -13.50 10.47
C ASN A 233 7.19 -13.19 11.23
N LEU A 234 7.27 -12.95 12.54
CA LEU A 234 6.12 -12.55 13.35
C LEU A 234 5.58 -11.17 12.93
N ASP A 235 6.46 -10.21 12.69
CA ASP A 235 6.07 -8.87 12.21
C ASP A 235 5.44 -8.96 10.81
N LEU A 236 6.00 -9.80 9.94
CA LEU A 236 5.46 -10.04 8.60
C LEU A 236 4.08 -10.72 8.63
N THR A 237 3.84 -11.61 9.60
CA THR A 237 2.53 -12.24 9.85
C THR A 237 1.48 -11.19 10.21
N LYS A 238 1.80 -10.29 11.15
CA LYS A 238 0.90 -9.20 11.55
C LYS A 238 0.62 -8.28 10.38
N MET A 239 1.66 -7.87 9.65
CA MET A 239 1.52 -6.98 8.50
C MET A 239 0.65 -7.60 7.40
N SER A 240 0.77 -8.91 7.11
CA SER A 240 -0.14 -9.61 6.20
C SER A 240 -1.59 -9.56 6.69
N GLY A 241 -1.84 -9.84 7.97
CA GLY A 241 -3.17 -9.72 8.58
C GLY A 241 -3.77 -8.33 8.43
N ASP A 242 -3.00 -7.30 8.80
CA ASP A 242 -3.40 -5.89 8.71
C ASP A 242 -3.68 -5.47 7.26
N LEU A 243 -2.86 -5.91 6.29
CA LEU A 243 -3.11 -5.64 4.86
C LEU A 243 -4.46 -6.23 4.41
N ARG A 244 -4.77 -7.45 4.84
CA ARG A 244 -6.03 -8.11 4.46
C ARG A 244 -7.23 -7.37 5.03
N GLU A 245 -7.18 -7.00 6.31
CA GLU A 245 -8.25 -6.23 6.95
C GLU A 245 -8.45 -4.86 6.29
N ARG A 246 -7.34 -4.17 5.95
CA ARG A 246 -7.40 -2.90 5.21
C ARG A 246 -7.97 -3.05 3.81
N ALA A 247 -7.65 -4.12 3.09
CA ALA A 247 -8.26 -4.42 1.80
C ALA A 247 -9.78 -4.62 1.95
N THR A 248 -10.22 -5.49 2.87
CA THR A 248 -11.66 -5.71 3.11
C THR A 248 -12.40 -4.40 3.47
N SER A 249 -11.76 -3.54 4.26
CA SER A 249 -12.30 -2.23 4.63
C SER A 249 -12.38 -1.29 3.44
N LEU A 250 -11.34 -1.25 2.59
CA LEU A 250 -11.32 -0.47 1.35
C LEU A 250 -12.42 -0.93 0.39
N ALA A 251 -12.56 -2.24 0.14
CA ALA A 251 -13.63 -2.77 -0.69
C ALA A 251 -15.02 -2.39 -0.17
N SER A 252 -15.22 -2.43 1.15
CA SER A 252 -16.50 -2.05 1.77
C SER A 252 -16.78 -0.56 1.57
N ALA A 253 -15.79 0.29 1.83
CA ALA A 253 -15.89 1.74 1.61
C ALA A 253 -16.13 2.08 0.13
N SER A 254 -15.48 1.38 -0.80
CA SER A 254 -15.69 1.54 -2.24
C SER A 254 -17.11 1.14 -2.67
N ARG A 255 -17.71 0.10 -2.09
CA ARG A 255 -19.12 -0.24 -2.35
C ARG A 255 -20.09 0.82 -1.82
N GLU A 256 -19.85 1.32 -0.62
CA GLU A 256 -20.65 2.41 -0.05
C GLU A 256 -20.57 3.67 -0.92
N GLN A 257 -19.35 4.04 -1.33
CA GLN A 257 -19.12 5.18 -2.20
C GLN A 257 -19.78 5.00 -3.58
N ALA A 258 -19.80 3.77 -4.12
CA ALA A 258 -20.51 3.47 -5.37
C ALA A 258 -22.01 3.75 -5.24
N SER A 259 -22.63 3.29 -4.13
CA SER A 259 -24.04 3.57 -3.83
C SER A 259 -24.32 5.07 -3.75
N SER A 260 -23.48 5.83 -3.03
CA SER A 260 -23.63 7.29 -2.93
C SER A 260 -23.48 7.98 -4.29
N VAL A 261 -22.60 7.48 -5.16
CA VAL A 261 -22.43 8.00 -6.52
C VAL A 261 -23.66 7.76 -7.37
N THR A 262 -24.26 6.57 -7.30
CA THR A 262 -25.51 6.24 -8.01
C THR A 262 -26.67 7.11 -7.53
N GLU A 263 -26.81 7.31 -6.21
CA GLU A 263 -27.82 8.20 -5.64
C GLU A 263 -27.62 9.65 -6.11
N THR A 264 -26.39 10.16 -6.02
CA THR A 264 -26.05 11.51 -6.48
C THR A 264 -26.32 11.68 -7.98
N SER A 265 -25.99 10.68 -8.81
CA SER A 265 -26.28 10.70 -10.25
C SER A 265 -27.79 10.78 -10.53
N SER A 266 -28.60 10.07 -9.73
CA SER A 266 -30.06 10.12 -9.82
C SER A 266 -30.59 11.51 -9.46
N SER A 267 -30.09 12.11 -8.38
CA SER A 267 -30.43 13.49 -8.01
C SER A 267 -29.99 14.51 -9.06
N LEU A 268 -28.83 14.33 -9.70
CA LEU A 268 -28.38 15.19 -10.81
C LEU A 268 -29.30 15.10 -12.02
N HIS A 269 -29.82 13.90 -12.31
CA HIS A 269 -30.80 13.72 -13.38
C HIS A 269 -32.11 14.49 -13.08
N GLU A 270 -32.59 14.44 -11.85
CA GLU A 270 -33.76 15.23 -11.42
C GLU A 270 -33.51 16.73 -11.48
N ILE A 271 -32.34 17.19 -11.02
CA ILE A 271 -31.94 18.60 -11.10
C ILE A 271 -31.89 19.05 -12.56
N SER A 272 -31.32 18.25 -13.47
CA SER A 272 -31.28 18.59 -14.90
C SER A 272 -32.68 18.79 -15.48
N LYS A 273 -33.64 17.92 -15.13
CA LYS A 273 -35.04 18.09 -15.55
C LYS A 273 -35.69 19.34 -14.95
N MET A 274 -35.36 19.66 -13.70
CA MET A 274 -35.86 20.88 -13.04
C MET A 274 -35.34 22.13 -13.73
N VAL A 275 -34.04 22.16 -14.08
CA VAL A 275 -33.42 23.25 -14.82
C VAL A 275 -34.05 23.44 -16.19
N GLU A 276 -34.27 22.34 -16.93
CA GLU A 276 -34.96 22.37 -18.23
C GLU A 276 -36.38 22.95 -18.10
N ASN A 277 -37.13 22.50 -17.09
CA ASN A 277 -38.47 23.03 -16.81
C ASN A 277 -38.43 24.51 -16.44
N ASN A 278 -37.46 24.97 -15.65
CA ASN A 278 -37.32 26.38 -15.29
C ASN A 278 -37.09 27.26 -16.53
N THR A 279 -36.21 26.84 -17.45
CA THR A 279 -36.01 27.54 -18.73
C THR A 279 -37.32 27.61 -19.52
N LYS A 280 -38.03 26.49 -19.64
CA LYS A 280 -39.32 26.44 -20.35
C LYS A 280 -40.39 27.32 -19.69
N HIS A 281 -40.47 27.35 -18.36
CA HIS A 281 -41.41 28.20 -17.62
C HIS A 281 -41.10 29.69 -17.80
N ALA A 282 -39.81 30.05 -17.80
CA ALA A 282 -39.37 31.41 -18.09
C ALA A 282 -39.75 31.84 -19.51
N GLU A 283 -39.48 31.00 -20.51
CA GLU A 283 -39.84 31.27 -21.91
C GLU A 283 -41.36 31.40 -22.10
N ASN A 284 -42.14 30.50 -21.49
CA ASN A 284 -43.60 30.60 -21.50
C ASN A 284 -44.11 31.88 -20.81
N SER A 285 -43.47 32.31 -19.72
CA SER A 285 -43.82 33.56 -19.03
C SER A 285 -43.58 34.77 -19.94
N THR A 286 -42.49 34.78 -20.70
CA THR A 286 -42.22 35.82 -21.72
C THR A 286 -43.32 35.88 -22.77
N VAL A 287 -43.80 34.73 -23.27
CA VAL A 287 -44.91 34.68 -24.25
C VAL A 287 -46.19 35.25 -23.64
N LEU A 288 -46.58 34.78 -22.45
CA LEU A 288 -47.81 35.24 -21.76
C LEU A 288 -47.79 36.73 -21.45
N VAL A 289 -46.63 37.27 -21.06
CA VAL A 289 -46.47 38.71 -20.81
C VAL A 289 -46.67 39.51 -22.10
N ASN A 290 -46.11 39.07 -23.22
CA ASN A 290 -46.31 39.74 -24.51
C ASN A 290 -47.78 39.73 -24.94
N GLU A 291 -48.45 38.58 -24.83
CA GLU A 291 -49.89 38.47 -25.10
C GLU A 291 -50.71 39.40 -24.18
N SER A 292 -50.39 39.42 -22.88
CA SER A 292 -51.06 40.27 -21.90
C SER A 292 -50.84 41.75 -22.19
N ASN A 293 -49.65 42.14 -22.67
CA ASN A 293 -49.36 43.51 -23.07
C ASN A 293 -50.24 43.94 -24.26
N HIS A 294 -50.51 43.04 -25.22
CA HIS A 294 -51.49 43.31 -26.28
C HIS A 294 -52.91 43.53 -25.75
N VAL A 295 -53.32 42.82 -24.70
CA VAL A 295 -54.62 43.03 -24.04
C VAL A 295 -54.66 44.40 -23.37
N ILE A 296 -53.60 44.80 -22.65
CA ILE A 296 -53.50 46.11 -22.00
C ILE A 296 -53.56 47.24 -23.02
N GLN A 297 -52.81 47.14 -24.12
CA GLN A 297 -52.83 48.15 -25.18
C GLN A 297 -54.23 48.32 -25.79
N ARG A 298 -55.01 47.23 -25.91
CA ARG A 298 -56.42 47.34 -26.29
C ARG A 298 -57.25 48.02 -25.20
N GLY A 299 -57.02 47.68 -23.93
CA GLY A 299 -57.68 48.32 -22.78
C GLY A 299 -57.47 49.83 -22.74
N ILE A 300 -56.23 50.30 -22.94
CA ILE A 300 -55.89 51.74 -23.02
C ILE A 300 -56.68 52.42 -24.15
N ARG A 301 -56.69 51.84 -25.36
CA ARG A 301 -57.46 52.40 -26.49
C ARG A 301 -58.96 52.48 -26.18
N THR A 302 -59.52 51.46 -25.52
CA THR A 302 -60.93 51.48 -25.11
C THR A 302 -61.24 52.59 -24.10
N VAL A 303 -60.31 52.90 -23.19
CA VAL A 303 -60.44 54.04 -22.26
C VAL A 303 -60.33 55.37 -23.00
N GLU A 304 -59.44 55.49 -23.99
CA GLU A 304 -59.36 56.68 -24.85
C GLU A 304 -60.67 56.91 -25.63
N GLU A 305 -61.21 55.86 -26.25
CA GLU A 305 -62.51 55.91 -26.93
C GLU A 305 -63.66 56.30 -25.97
N LEU A 306 -63.63 55.79 -24.73
CA LEU A 306 -64.60 56.15 -23.71
C LEU A 306 -64.53 57.64 -23.36
N ARG A 307 -63.33 58.20 -23.23
CA ARG A 307 -63.13 59.63 -22.99
C ARG A 307 -63.70 60.49 -24.11
N ASP A 308 -63.48 60.11 -25.37
CA ASP A 308 -64.04 60.81 -26.53
C ASP A 308 -65.58 60.76 -26.55
N LYS A 309 -66.17 59.63 -26.13
CA LYS A 309 -67.63 59.51 -25.97
C LYS A 309 -68.16 60.35 -24.82
N ILE A 310 -67.47 60.41 -23.69
CA ILE A 310 -67.84 61.30 -22.57
C ILE A 310 -67.83 62.76 -23.01
N GLN A 311 -66.79 63.19 -23.73
CA GLN A 311 -66.73 64.55 -24.29
C GLN A 311 -67.86 64.83 -25.29
N SER A 312 -68.24 63.82 -26.07
CA SER A 312 -69.39 63.94 -26.99
C SER A 312 -70.72 64.11 -26.25
N VAL A 313 -70.89 63.47 -25.08
CA VAL A 313 -72.07 63.62 -24.22
C VAL A 313 -72.10 65.01 -23.58
N ASP A 314 -70.96 65.54 -23.14
CA ASP A 314 -70.84 66.92 -22.62
C ASP A 314 -71.27 67.94 -23.69
N ASN A 315 -70.72 67.82 -24.90
CA ASN A 315 -71.10 68.66 -26.03
C ASN A 315 -72.59 68.54 -26.42
N ALA A 316 -73.17 67.34 -26.31
CA ALA A 316 -74.59 67.12 -26.57
C ALA A 316 -75.47 67.78 -25.49
N SER A 317 -75.01 67.79 -24.24
CA SER A 317 -75.68 68.44 -23.11
C SER A 317 -75.71 69.95 -23.28
N ASP A 318 -74.60 70.56 -23.72
CA ASP A 318 -74.54 71.99 -24.05
C ASP A 318 -75.50 72.37 -25.18
N LYS A 319 -75.58 71.55 -26.24
CA LYS A 319 -76.53 71.75 -27.34
C LYS A 319 -77.98 71.64 -26.87
N LEU A 320 -78.28 70.68 -26.00
CA LEU A 320 -79.62 70.52 -25.41
C LEU A 320 -79.98 71.76 -24.58
N ALA A 321 -79.05 72.27 -23.77
CA ALA A 321 -79.23 73.48 -22.98
C ALA A 321 -79.62 74.67 -23.87
N GLY A 322 -78.87 74.92 -24.95
CA GLY A 322 -79.15 75.99 -25.90
C GLY A 322 -80.50 75.81 -26.64
N SER A 323 -80.88 74.58 -26.96
CA SER A 323 -82.18 74.31 -27.61
C SER A 323 -83.36 74.59 -26.67
N VAL A 324 -83.25 74.23 -25.39
CA VAL A 324 -84.32 74.49 -24.40
C VAL A 324 -84.38 75.98 -24.06
N GLU A 325 -83.25 76.67 -23.97
CA GLU A 325 -83.22 78.13 -23.80
C GLU A 325 -83.94 78.84 -24.97
N LYS A 326 -83.70 78.39 -26.20
CA LYS A 326 -84.41 78.89 -27.38
C LYS A 326 -85.91 78.63 -27.29
N ASN A 327 -86.33 77.42 -26.91
CA ASN A 327 -87.75 77.09 -26.75
C ASN A 327 -88.41 77.97 -25.69
N ASN A 328 -87.75 78.22 -24.56
CA ASN A 328 -88.26 79.12 -23.52
C ASN A 328 -88.42 80.56 -24.03
N LYS A 329 -87.45 81.08 -24.82
CA LYS A 329 -87.59 82.38 -25.50
C LYS A 329 -88.76 82.44 -26.48
N ASP A 330 -89.07 81.35 -27.15
CA ASP A 330 -90.23 81.27 -28.04
C ASP A 330 -91.55 81.22 -27.24
N LEU A 331 -91.57 80.55 -26.08
CA LEU A 331 -92.71 80.60 -25.14
C LEU A 331 -92.93 82.01 -24.56
N GLU A 332 -91.87 82.76 -24.26
CA GLU A 332 -91.97 84.17 -23.84
C GLU A 332 -92.65 85.05 -24.91
N LYS A 333 -92.38 84.81 -26.20
CA LYS A 333 -93.11 85.49 -27.29
C LYS A 333 -94.59 85.14 -27.30
N ILE A 334 -94.93 83.88 -27.03
CA ILE A 334 -96.34 83.44 -26.92
C ILE A 334 -97.03 84.13 -25.74
N ILE A 335 -96.36 84.24 -24.59
CA ILE A 335 -96.86 85.00 -23.44
C ILE A 335 -97.16 86.45 -23.86
N ALA A 336 -96.25 87.11 -24.59
CA ALA A 336 -96.47 88.48 -25.06
C ALA A 336 -97.72 88.59 -25.96
N VAL A 337 -97.93 87.63 -26.87
CA VAL A 337 -99.14 87.58 -27.72
C VAL A 337 -100.40 87.39 -26.88
N PHE A 338 -100.39 86.51 -25.86
CA PHE A 338 -101.56 86.32 -24.99
C PHE A 338 -101.89 87.57 -24.17
N VAL A 339 -100.88 88.31 -23.70
CA VAL A 339 -101.10 89.61 -23.04
C VAL A 339 -101.74 90.60 -24.00
N GLU A 340 -101.26 90.69 -25.24
CA GLU A 340 -101.86 91.58 -26.24
C GLU A 340 -103.33 91.21 -26.53
N ILE A 341 -103.63 89.92 -26.71
CA ILE A 341 -105.02 89.45 -26.92
C ILE A 341 -105.89 89.77 -25.70
N LYS A 342 -105.36 89.61 -24.47
CA LYS A 342 -106.07 89.97 -23.24
C LYS A 342 -106.42 91.46 -23.23
N ASP A 343 -105.48 92.32 -23.57
CA ASP A 343 -105.70 93.77 -23.63
C ASP A 343 -106.76 94.13 -24.68
N LYS A 344 -106.71 93.51 -25.87
CA LYS A 344 -107.76 93.69 -26.89
C LYS A 344 -109.12 93.18 -26.42
N THR A 345 -109.15 92.07 -25.68
CA THR A 345 -110.38 91.49 -25.12
C THR A 345 -110.99 92.40 -24.05
N ASN A 346 -110.16 93.06 -23.24
CA ASN A 346 -110.62 94.09 -22.30
C ASN A 346 -111.24 95.28 -23.03
N VAL A 347 -110.62 95.76 -24.12
CA VAL A 347 -111.21 96.80 -24.97
C VAL A 347 -112.55 96.36 -25.55
N ILE A 348 -112.68 95.10 -26.00
CA ILE A 348 -113.97 94.54 -26.47
C ILE A 348 -115.00 94.54 -25.36
N ASN A 349 -114.62 94.13 -24.14
CA ASN A 349 -115.51 94.15 -22.98
C ASN A 349 -115.96 95.58 -22.63
N ASP A 350 -115.09 96.58 -22.75
CA ASP A 350 -115.42 97.99 -22.57
C ASP A 350 -116.40 98.48 -23.65
N ILE A 351 -116.17 98.13 -24.93
CA ILE A 351 -117.09 98.40 -26.04
C ILE A 351 -118.45 97.75 -25.77
N VAL A 352 -118.47 96.52 -25.28
CA VAL A 352 -119.69 95.82 -24.91
C VAL A 352 -120.43 96.55 -23.78
N PHE A 353 -119.73 97.01 -22.75
CA PHE A 353 -120.33 97.75 -21.65
C PHE A 353 -120.94 99.07 -22.13
N GLN A 354 -120.22 99.80 -22.99
CA GLN A 354 -120.74 101.00 -23.64
C GLN A 354 -121.97 100.70 -24.51
N THR A 355 -121.92 99.62 -25.31
CA THR A 355 -123.03 99.18 -26.18
C THR A 355 -124.25 98.79 -25.35
N LYS A 356 -124.05 98.13 -24.21
CA LYS A 356 -125.11 97.79 -23.26
C LYS A 356 -125.77 99.06 -22.69
N LEU A 357 -124.99 100.07 -22.31
CA LEU A 357 -125.49 101.36 -21.84
C LEU A 357 -126.24 102.13 -22.94
N LEU A 358 -125.72 102.13 -24.17
CA LEU A 358 -126.38 102.70 -25.35
C LEU A 358 -127.72 102.02 -25.62
N SER A 359 -127.75 100.69 -25.59
CA SER A 359 -128.99 99.92 -25.78
C SER A 359 -130.00 100.17 -24.65
N PHE A 360 -129.54 100.31 -23.41
CA PHE A 360 -130.39 100.61 -22.27
C PHE A 360 -131.00 102.01 -22.40
N ASN A 361 -130.18 103.02 -22.75
CA ASN A 361 -130.65 104.37 -23.02
C ASN A 361 -131.64 104.40 -24.20
N ALA A 362 -131.36 103.64 -25.26
CA ALA A 362 -132.26 103.51 -26.41
C ALA A 362 -133.59 102.82 -26.04
N SER A 363 -133.58 101.77 -25.21
CA SER A 363 -134.79 101.12 -24.69
C SER A 363 -135.62 102.06 -23.83
N VAL A 364 -134.98 102.88 -22.99
CA VAL A 364 -135.65 103.91 -22.18
C VAL A 364 -136.30 104.97 -23.08
N GLU A 365 -135.61 105.47 -24.10
CA GLU A 365 -136.15 106.49 -25.01
C GLU A 365 -137.25 105.92 -25.94
N ALA A 366 -137.14 104.64 -26.32
CA ALA A 366 -138.18 103.92 -27.04
C ALA A 366 -139.46 103.73 -26.20
N ALA A 367 -139.33 103.47 -24.89
CA ALA A 367 -140.47 103.44 -23.97
C ALA A 367 -141.11 104.83 -23.80
N ARG A 368 -140.29 105.89 -23.85
CA ARG A 368 -140.73 107.30 -23.75
C ARG A 368 -141.52 107.77 -24.98
N ALA A 369 -141.20 107.25 -26.17
CA ALA A 369 -141.90 107.53 -27.43
C ALA A 369 -143.26 106.80 -27.59
N GLY A 370 -143.68 105.99 -26.60
CA GLY A 370 -145.00 105.35 -26.58
C GLY A 370 -145.28 104.43 -27.79
N ALA A 371 -146.43 104.62 -28.45
CA ALA A 371 -146.86 103.75 -29.56
C ALA A 371 -145.92 103.79 -30.79
N HIS A 372 -145.21 104.90 -31.02
CA HIS A 372 -144.27 105.06 -32.14
C HIS A 372 -142.89 104.43 -31.88
N GLY A 373 -142.54 104.16 -30.62
CA GLY A 373 -141.25 103.59 -30.20
C GLY A 373 -141.18 102.08 -30.16
N LYS A 374 -142.31 101.36 -30.37
CA LYS A 374 -142.38 99.89 -30.21
C LYS A 374 -141.36 99.12 -31.06
N GLY A 375 -141.14 99.52 -32.32
CA GLY A 375 -140.13 98.88 -33.19
C GLY A 375 -138.69 99.15 -32.74
N PHE A 376 -138.41 100.37 -32.25
CA PHE A 376 -137.11 100.74 -31.69
C PHE A 376 -136.80 100.02 -30.37
N SER A 377 -137.81 99.78 -29.53
CA SER A 377 -137.63 99.04 -28.27
C SER A 377 -137.16 97.60 -28.50
N VAL A 378 -137.68 96.93 -29.53
CA VAL A 378 -137.28 95.55 -29.88
C VAL A 378 -135.82 95.53 -30.36
N VAL A 379 -135.41 96.49 -31.19
CA VAL A 379 -134.02 96.60 -31.65
C VAL A 379 -133.07 96.91 -30.49
N ALA A 380 -133.46 97.79 -29.56
CA ALA A 380 -132.66 98.14 -28.40
C ALA A 380 -132.52 96.95 -27.41
N GLU A 381 -133.58 96.16 -27.19
CA GLU A 381 -133.52 94.93 -26.39
C GLU A 381 -132.62 93.87 -27.04
N GLU A 382 -132.68 93.71 -28.37
CA GLU A 382 -131.82 92.79 -29.12
C GLU A 382 -130.34 93.21 -29.07
N ILE A 383 -130.03 94.51 -29.22
CA ILE A 383 -128.67 95.05 -29.06
C ILE A 383 -128.16 94.85 -27.63
N GLY A 384 -129.02 95.04 -26.62
CA GLY A 384 -128.66 94.82 -25.21
C GLY A 384 -128.40 93.36 -24.88
N ASN A 385 -129.19 92.45 -25.47
CA ASN A 385 -128.98 91.02 -25.37
C ASN A 385 -127.68 90.60 -26.07
N LEU A 386 -127.42 91.12 -27.28
CA LEU A 386 -126.16 90.90 -28.00
C LEU A 386 -124.96 91.38 -27.18
N ALA A 387 -125.04 92.58 -26.57
CA ALA A 387 -124.01 93.08 -25.66
C ALA A 387 -123.82 92.15 -24.43
N LYS A 388 -124.90 91.64 -23.83
CA LYS A 388 -124.80 90.70 -22.69
C LYS A 388 -124.12 89.38 -23.09
N VAL A 389 -124.38 88.88 -24.30
CA VAL A 389 -123.73 87.68 -24.84
C VAL A 389 -122.26 87.97 -25.17
N SER A 390 -121.96 89.03 -25.91
CA SER A 390 -120.60 89.44 -26.25
C SER A 390 -119.73 89.70 -25.00
N GLY A 391 -120.30 90.27 -23.94
CA GLY A 391 -119.57 90.53 -22.68
C GLY A 391 -119.29 89.25 -21.91
N ARG A 392 -120.20 88.27 -21.97
CA ARG A 392 -119.95 86.95 -21.42
C ARG A 392 -118.83 86.24 -22.18
N SER A 393 -118.87 86.26 -23.52
CA SER A 393 -117.82 85.67 -24.35
C SER A 393 -116.47 86.37 -24.15
N ALA A 394 -116.45 87.70 -24.03
CA ALA A 394 -115.23 88.44 -23.72
C ALA A 394 -114.66 88.03 -22.36
N LYS A 395 -115.51 87.88 -21.33
CA LYS A 395 -115.08 87.37 -20.02
C LYS A 395 -114.55 85.93 -20.10
N GLU A 396 -115.24 85.03 -20.79
CA GLU A 396 -114.79 83.65 -20.99
C GLU A 396 -113.42 83.60 -21.71
N ILE A 397 -113.19 84.48 -22.70
CA ILE A 397 -111.88 84.63 -23.35
C ILE A 397 -110.83 85.13 -22.35
N THR A 398 -111.14 86.13 -21.53
CA THR A 398 -110.22 86.63 -20.49
C THR A 398 -109.86 85.52 -19.50
N ASP A 399 -110.84 84.78 -18.99
CA ASP A 399 -110.62 83.67 -18.06
C ASP A 399 -109.77 82.56 -18.71
N LEU A 400 -110.00 82.24 -19.99
CA LEU A 400 -109.18 81.29 -20.76
C LEU A 400 -107.73 81.80 -20.94
N LEU A 401 -107.54 83.08 -21.23
CA LEU A 401 -106.22 83.70 -21.40
C LEU A 401 -105.46 83.75 -20.08
N GLU A 402 -106.12 84.05 -18.96
CA GLU A 402 -105.48 84.04 -17.64
C GLU A 402 -105.02 82.63 -17.25
N ASN A 403 -105.87 81.62 -17.45
CA ASN A 403 -105.48 80.22 -17.25
C ASN A 403 -104.33 79.80 -18.18
N SER A 404 -104.38 80.19 -19.47
CA SER A 404 -103.33 79.87 -20.45
C SER A 404 -102.00 80.56 -20.11
N LEU A 405 -102.04 81.83 -19.69
CA LEU A 405 -100.87 82.56 -19.22
C LEU A 405 -100.26 81.89 -17.99
N SER A 406 -101.08 81.45 -17.03
CA SER A 406 -100.59 80.72 -15.86
C SER A 406 -99.89 79.42 -16.27
N GLN A 407 -100.51 78.63 -17.15
CA GLN A 407 -99.95 77.36 -17.61
C GLN A 407 -98.64 77.52 -18.38
N VAL A 408 -98.53 78.52 -19.26
CA VAL A 408 -97.30 78.74 -20.02
C VAL A 408 -96.17 79.27 -19.13
N ASN A 409 -96.47 80.14 -18.16
CA ASN A 409 -95.48 80.57 -17.18
C ASN A 409 -94.95 79.41 -16.33
N GLU A 410 -95.86 78.57 -15.81
CA GLU A 410 -95.50 77.36 -15.07
C GLU A 410 -94.66 76.40 -15.93
N LEU A 411 -94.97 76.25 -17.22
CA LEU A 411 -94.19 75.45 -18.16
C LEU A 411 -92.76 76.00 -18.34
N VAL A 412 -92.60 77.32 -18.48
CA VAL A 412 -91.28 77.96 -18.60
C VAL A 412 -90.46 77.76 -17.31
N GLU A 413 -91.06 77.98 -16.14
CA GLU A 413 -90.40 77.80 -14.85
C GLU A 413 -89.98 76.34 -14.62
N ASN A 414 -90.88 75.39 -14.88
CA ASN A 414 -90.61 73.96 -14.77
C ASN A 414 -89.54 73.50 -15.78
N SER A 415 -89.59 74.02 -17.02
CA SER A 415 -88.59 73.76 -18.06
C SER A 415 -87.20 74.25 -17.64
N GLN A 416 -87.09 75.48 -17.13
CA GLN A 416 -85.82 76.04 -16.66
C GLN A 416 -85.26 75.28 -15.46
N THR A 417 -86.09 75.05 -14.44
CA THR A 417 -85.66 74.37 -13.20
C THR A 417 -85.31 72.90 -13.47
N GLY A 418 -86.13 72.20 -14.26
CA GLY A 418 -85.91 70.82 -14.65
C GLY A 418 -84.65 70.63 -15.50
N LEU A 419 -84.40 71.54 -16.45
CA LEU A 419 -83.18 71.54 -17.25
C LEU A 419 -81.94 71.81 -16.40
N GLN A 420 -81.97 72.84 -15.53
CA GLN A 420 -80.84 73.18 -14.69
C GLN A 420 -80.45 72.02 -13.78
N LYS A 421 -81.44 71.35 -13.17
CA LYS A 421 -81.21 70.16 -12.36
C LYS A 421 -80.60 69.02 -13.19
N SER A 422 -81.18 68.72 -14.35
CA SER A 422 -80.71 67.61 -15.22
C SER A 422 -79.30 67.86 -15.75
N LEU A 423 -78.96 69.10 -16.11
CA LEU A 423 -77.61 69.47 -16.55
C LEU A 423 -76.61 69.41 -15.39
N GLY A 424 -77.00 69.80 -14.18
CA GLY A 424 -76.16 69.66 -12.99
C GLY A 424 -75.82 68.20 -12.70
N GLU A 425 -76.83 67.33 -12.64
CA GLU A 425 -76.66 65.89 -12.43
C GLU A 425 -75.81 65.24 -13.54
N ASN A 426 -76.03 65.61 -14.80
CA ASN A 426 -75.26 65.08 -15.92
C ASN A 426 -73.80 65.56 -15.89
N LYS A 427 -73.55 66.82 -15.52
CA LYS A 427 -72.19 67.36 -15.37
C LYS A 427 -71.41 66.65 -14.26
N ASP A 428 -72.07 66.34 -13.15
CA ASP A 428 -71.46 65.55 -12.07
C ASP A 428 -71.13 64.12 -12.54
N GLN A 429 -72.04 63.48 -13.29
CA GLN A 429 -71.80 62.16 -13.88
C GLN A 429 -70.65 62.15 -14.90
N ILE A 430 -70.55 63.18 -15.74
CA ILE A 430 -69.44 63.37 -16.69
C ILE A 430 -68.13 63.49 -15.93
N ASN A 431 -68.05 64.35 -14.92
CA ASN A 431 -66.83 64.54 -14.12
C ASN A 431 -66.39 63.24 -13.44
N GLN A 432 -67.33 62.48 -12.87
CA GLN A 432 -67.04 61.16 -12.30
C GLN A 432 -66.54 60.17 -13.36
N SER A 433 -67.15 60.17 -14.55
CA SER A 433 -66.75 59.29 -15.66
C SER A 433 -65.35 59.60 -16.18
N VAL A 434 -64.98 60.89 -16.23
CA VAL A 434 -63.61 61.33 -16.57
C VAL A 434 -62.61 60.82 -15.53
N GLN A 435 -62.87 61.04 -14.23
CA GLN A 435 -61.98 60.57 -13.16
C GLN A 435 -61.81 59.04 -13.15
N ILE A 436 -62.88 58.29 -13.39
CA ILE A 436 -62.81 56.82 -13.47
C ILE A 436 -61.96 56.40 -14.68
N SER A 437 -62.11 57.08 -15.82
CA SER A 437 -61.34 56.78 -17.03
C SER A 437 -59.84 57.07 -16.83
N GLU A 438 -59.49 58.20 -16.20
CA GLU A 438 -58.10 58.54 -15.87
C GLU A 438 -57.47 57.48 -14.94
N ARG A 439 -58.17 57.09 -13.87
CA ARG A 439 -57.69 56.05 -12.95
C ARG A 439 -57.55 54.69 -13.64
N ALA A 440 -58.43 54.35 -14.58
CA ALA A 440 -58.32 53.12 -15.36
C ALA A 440 -57.09 53.14 -16.27
N GLN A 441 -56.80 54.29 -16.90
CA GLN A 441 -55.60 54.47 -17.71
C GLN A 441 -54.33 54.33 -16.87
N GLU A 442 -54.24 55.02 -15.73
CA GLU A 442 -53.10 54.91 -14.80
C GLU A 442 -52.86 53.45 -14.37
N ALA A 443 -53.93 52.71 -14.06
CA ALA A 443 -53.82 51.30 -13.69
C ALA A 443 -53.27 50.43 -14.85
N PHE A 444 -53.70 50.68 -16.09
CA PHE A 444 -53.16 49.97 -17.25
C PHE A 444 -51.68 50.28 -17.50
N GLU A 445 -51.27 51.53 -17.32
CA GLU A 445 -49.87 51.96 -17.43
C GLU A 445 -49.00 51.29 -16.34
N GLU A 446 -49.48 51.24 -15.10
CA GLU A 446 -48.78 50.54 -14.01
C GLU A 446 -48.63 49.03 -14.31
N ILE A 447 -49.69 48.36 -14.77
CA ILE A 447 -49.60 46.92 -15.11
C ILE A 447 -48.59 46.70 -16.25
N SER A 448 -48.57 47.59 -17.26
CA SER A 448 -47.59 47.54 -18.35
C SER A 448 -46.15 47.63 -17.82
N GLU A 449 -45.90 48.51 -16.85
CA GLU A 449 -44.59 48.61 -16.19
C GLU A 449 -44.24 47.34 -15.40
N LYS A 450 -45.18 46.79 -14.61
CA LYS A 450 -44.95 45.53 -13.89
C LYS A 450 -44.61 44.38 -14.84
N PHE A 451 -45.26 44.31 -15.99
CA PHE A 451 -44.96 43.31 -17.01
C PHE A 451 -43.57 43.44 -17.61
N LYS A 452 -43.01 44.64 -17.76
CA LYS A 452 -41.60 44.81 -18.14
C LYS A 452 -40.66 44.18 -17.11
N ASN A 453 -40.96 44.32 -15.82
CA ASN A 453 -40.16 43.70 -14.76
C ASN A 453 -40.26 42.17 -14.79
N VAL A 454 -41.46 41.61 -15.03
CA VAL A 454 -41.64 40.16 -15.19
C VAL A 454 -40.86 39.65 -16.40
N LEU A 455 -40.83 40.40 -17.51
CA LEU A 455 -40.06 40.04 -18.70
C LEU A 455 -38.56 39.99 -18.42
N SER A 456 -38.02 41.01 -17.72
CA SER A 456 -36.61 41.04 -17.31
C SER A 456 -36.26 39.86 -16.40
N SER A 457 -37.08 39.61 -15.38
CA SER A 457 -36.88 38.50 -14.45
C SER A 457 -36.97 37.14 -15.14
N SER A 458 -37.88 36.96 -16.10
CA SER A 458 -37.97 35.74 -16.90
C SER A 458 -36.69 35.52 -17.72
N HIS A 459 -36.12 36.58 -18.29
CA HIS A 459 -34.85 36.47 -19.02
C HIS A 459 -33.69 36.05 -18.10
N GLU A 460 -33.58 36.69 -16.92
CA GLU A 460 -32.56 36.34 -15.92
C GLU A 460 -32.70 34.90 -15.43
N VAL A 461 -33.93 34.42 -15.18
CA VAL A 461 -34.18 33.02 -14.80
C VAL A 461 -33.77 32.06 -15.93
N ALA A 462 -34.08 32.38 -17.19
CA ALA A 462 -33.69 31.54 -18.32
C ALA A 462 -32.16 31.47 -18.47
N GLU A 463 -31.46 32.60 -18.31
CA GLU A 463 -30.00 32.67 -18.38
C GLU A 463 -29.33 31.92 -17.22
N ALA A 464 -29.77 32.16 -15.98
CA ALA A 464 -29.28 31.45 -14.81
C ALA A 464 -29.54 29.93 -14.90
N SER A 465 -30.69 29.53 -15.45
CA SER A 465 -31.00 28.11 -15.68
C SER A 465 -30.06 27.48 -16.72
N ARG A 466 -29.72 28.20 -17.80
CA ARG A 466 -28.73 27.70 -18.79
C ARG A 466 -27.34 27.54 -18.17
N GLU A 467 -26.93 28.45 -17.30
CA GLU A 467 -25.67 28.33 -16.56
C GLU A 467 -25.70 27.14 -15.58
N GLN A 468 -26.81 26.96 -14.85
CA GLN A 468 -27.03 25.79 -14.00
C GLN A 468 -26.95 24.48 -14.79
N GLN A 469 -27.50 24.43 -16.00
CA GLN A 469 -27.42 23.24 -16.87
C GLN A 469 -25.97 22.88 -17.19
N SER A 470 -25.13 23.88 -17.46
CA SER A 470 -23.69 23.68 -17.64
C SER A 470 -23.04 23.16 -16.36
N GLY A 471 -23.36 23.75 -15.20
CA GLY A 471 -22.86 23.29 -13.91
C GLY A 471 -23.25 21.85 -13.59
N VAL A 472 -24.50 21.46 -13.84
CA VAL A 472 -24.99 20.08 -13.66
C VAL A 472 -24.21 19.10 -14.55
N ASN A 473 -23.90 19.50 -15.80
CA ASN A 473 -23.13 18.66 -16.71
C ASN A 473 -21.68 18.45 -16.21
N GLU A 474 -21.03 19.49 -15.69
CA GLU A 474 -19.69 19.37 -15.09
C GLU A 474 -19.69 18.48 -13.86
N ILE A 475 -20.70 18.60 -12.98
CA ILE A 475 -20.83 17.71 -11.82
C ILE A 475 -21.03 16.27 -12.29
N ASN A 476 -21.83 16.05 -13.34
CA ASN A 476 -22.04 14.71 -13.89
C ASN A 476 -20.73 14.08 -14.43
N LEU A 477 -19.87 14.86 -15.09
CA LEU A 477 -18.54 14.40 -15.50
C LEU A 477 -17.65 14.04 -14.29
N ALA A 478 -17.66 14.87 -13.24
CA ALA A 478 -16.95 14.58 -11.99
C ALA A 478 -17.46 13.28 -11.33
N MET A 479 -18.77 13.03 -11.35
CA MET A 479 -19.34 11.78 -10.84
C MET A 479 -18.87 10.55 -11.63
N GLN A 480 -18.70 10.66 -12.95
CA GLN A 480 -18.13 9.58 -13.77
C GLN A 480 -16.66 9.31 -13.41
N GLU A 481 -15.87 10.36 -13.16
CA GLU A 481 -14.48 10.22 -12.70
C GLU A 481 -14.39 9.56 -11.32
N ILE A 482 -15.28 9.92 -10.40
CA ILE A 482 -15.38 9.28 -9.08
C ILE A 482 -15.76 7.80 -9.25
N SER A 483 -16.72 7.48 -10.12
CA SER A 483 -17.10 6.09 -10.43
C SER A 483 -15.91 5.27 -10.95
N SER A 484 -15.13 5.84 -11.88
CA SER A 484 -13.89 5.23 -12.38
C SER A 484 -12.87 5.01 -11.25
N THR A 485 -12.71 5.98 -10.36
CA THR A 485 -11.78 5.90 -9.21
C THR A 485 -12.20 4.79 -8.24
N ILE A 486 -13.50 4.63 -8.00
CA ILE A 486 -14.05 3.54 -7.17
C ILE A 486 -13.74 2.18 -7.80
N SER A 487 -13.87 2.05 -9.12
CA SER A 487 -13.51 0.81 -9.82
C SER A 487 -12.03 0.47 -9.62
N VAL A 488 -11.13 1.45 -9.74
CA VAL A 488 -9.70 1.27 -9.49
C VAL A 488 -9.41 0.92 -8.03
N ALA A 489 -10.12 1.54 -7.07
CA ALA A 489 -9.98 1.23 -5.65
C ALA A 489 -10.42 -0.21 -5.33
N ASN A 490 -11.50 -0.70 -5.92
CA ASN A 490 -11.96 -2.08 -5.80
C ASN A 490 -10.91 -3.07 -6.36
N GLN A 491 -10.40 -2.82 -7.56
CA GLN A 491 -9.32 -3.65 -8.13
C GLN A 491 -8.07 -3.64 -7.25
N SER A 492 -7.66 -2.47 -6.76
CA SER A 492 -6.51 -2.32 -5.87
C SER A 492 -6.70 -3.12 -4.57
N SER A 493 -7.92 -3.10 -4.02
CA SER A 493 -8.27 -3.89 -2.84
C SER A 493 -8.09 -5.39 -3.10
N GLU A 494 -8.58 -5.89 -4.24
CA GLU A 494 -8.44 -7.30 -4.61
C GLU A 494 -6.97 -7.69 -4.79
N GLU A 495 -6.16 -6.86 -5.45
CA GLU A 495 -4.72 -7.07 -5.61
C GLU A 495 -3.97 -7.11 -4.27
N VAL A 496 -4.34 -6.22 -3.32
CA VAL A 496 -3.78 -6.19 -1.96
C VAL A 496 -4.17 -7.46 -1.19
N GLU A 497 -5.40 -7.94 -1.33
CA GLU A 497 -5.85 -9.18 -0.70
C GLU A 497 -5.08 -10.39 -1.22
N VAL A 498 -4.94 -10.53 -2.54
CA VAL A 498 -4.11 -11.58 -3.17
C VAL A 498 -2.65 -11.48 -2.71
N SER A 499 -2.10 -10.28 -2.64
CA SER A 499 -0.73 -10.04 -2.18
C SER A 499 -0.54 -10.39 -0.71
N SER A 500 -1.55 -10.12 0.14
CA SER A 500 -1.54 -10.54 1.53
C SER A 500 -1.53 -12.06 1.68
N VAL A 501 -2.31 -12.79 0.88
CA VAL A 501 -2.29 -14.25 0.87
C VAL A 501 -0.91 -14.79 0.46
N LYS A 502 -0.30 -14.22 -0.60
CA LYS A 502 1.07 -14.59 -1.01
C LYS A 502 2.09 -14.31 0.10
N LEU A 503 1.97 -13.19 0.78
CA LEU A 503 2.83 -12.83 1.91
C LEU A 503 2.68 -13.84 3.06
N LYS A 504 1.45 -14.24 3.38
CA LYS A 504 1.18 -15.26 4.39
C LYS A 504 1.83 -16.61 4.04
N ASN A 505 1.75 -17.04 2.80
CA ASN A 505 2.41 -18.27 2.34
C ASN A 505 3.94 -18.16 2.49
N MET A 506 4.52 -16.99 2.19
CA MET A 506 5.96 -16.77 2.35
C MET A 506 6.39 -16.76 3.82
N VAL A 507 5.56 -16.22 4.71
CA VAL A 507 5.72 -16.29 6.16
C VAL A 507 5.75 -17.75 6.64
N ASP A 508 4.88 -18.60 6.11
CA ASP A 508 4.81 -20.00 6.49
C ASP A 508 6.05 -20.78 6.01
N MET A 509 6.53 -20.51 4.80
CA MET A 509 7.80 -21.07 4.31
C MET A 509 9.01 -20.63 5.14
N ILE A 510 9.07 -19.35 5.56
CA ILE A 510 10.14 -18.87 6.43
C ILE A 510 10.07 -19.57 7.79
N ALA A 511 8.87 -19.77 8.35
CA ALA A 511 8.68 -20.50 9.60
C ALA A 511 9.20 -21.95 9.51
N GLU A 512 8.93 -22.65 8.40
CA GLU A 512 9.48 -23.98 8.16
C GLU A 512 11.01 -23.98 8.05
N ASN A 513 11.58 -23.01 7.32
CA ASN A 513 13.03 -22.87 7.20
C ASN A 513 13.70 -22.59 8.55
N ILE A 514 13.08 -21.80 9.42
CA ILE A 514 13.57 -21.57 10.79
C ILE A 514 13.53 -22.88 11.58
N LYS A 515 12.44 -23.65 11.53
CA LYS A 515 12.35 -24.96 12.19
C LYS A 515 13.45 -25.92 11.72
N ALA A 516 13.70 -25.97 10.40
CA ALA A 516 14.78 -26.77 9.83
C ALA A 516 16.17 -26.32 10.32
N LEU A 517 16.41 -25.00 10.39
CA LEU A 517 17.65 -24.42 10.90
C LEU A 517 17.86 -24.75 12.38
N GLU A 518 16.82 -24.64 13.21
CA GLU A 518 16.87 -24.99 14.64
C GLU A 518 17.18 -26.48 14.85
N ALA A 519 16.59 -27.36 14.02
CA ALA A 519 16.86 -28.80 14.05
C ALA A 519 18.33 -29.13 13.71
N ILE A 520 18.92 -28.46 12.70
CA ILE A 520 20.33 -28.63 12.33
C ILE A 520 21.28 -28.22 13.47
N VAL A 521 20.91 -27.21 14.27
CA VAL A 521 21.72 -26.71 15.39
C VAL A 521 21.52 -27.53 16.67
N GLY A 522 20.58 -28.49 16.67
CA GLY A 522 20.25 -29.28 17.87
C GLY A 522 19.59 -28.45 18.97
N LEU A 523 19.00 -27.30 18.63
CA LEU A 523 18.16 -26.55 19.55
C LEU A 523 16.83 -27.29 19.66
N LYS A 524 16.34 -27.48 20.90
CA LYS A 524 14.95 -27.89 21.08
C LYS A 524 14.08 -26.83 20.42
N PRO A 525 13.08 -27.22 19.60
CA PRO A 525 12.21 -26.28 18.92
C PRO A 525 11.66 -25.31 19.96
N GLN A 526 11.96 -24.03 19.79
CA GLN A 526 11.38 -23.03 20.67
C GLN A 526 9.88 -23.06 20.35
N ARG A 527 9.05 -23.44 21.34
CA ARG A 527 7.59 -23.41 21.21
C ARG A 527 7.21 -21.98 20.84
N VAL A 528 7.09 -21.70 19.55
CA VAL A 528 6.39 -20.51 19.08
C VAL A 528 4.98 -20.71 19.61
N ALA A 529 4.58 -19.85 20.54
CA ALA A 529 3.26 -19.90 21.12
C ALA A 529 2.27 -19.76 19.96
N GLU A 530 1.69 -20.88 19.58
CA GLU A 530 0.60 -21.02 18.63
C GLU A 530 -0.64 -20.42 19.31
N LYS A 531 -0.66 -19.10 19.45
CA LYS A 531 -1.94 -18.39 19.48
C LYS A 531 -2.29 -18.14 18.02
N ALA A 532 -2.81 -19.19 17.39
CA ALA A 532 -3.63 -19.00 16.21
C ALA A 532 -4.70 -17.96 16.58
N PRO A 533 -4.77 -16.80 15.91
CA PRO A 533 -5.99 -16.02 15.97
C PRO A 533 -7.09 -16.93 15.42
N GLU A 534 -8.16 -17.13 16.17
CA GLU A 534 -9.37 -17.78 15.70
C GLU A 534 -9.64 -17.30 14.28
N GLN A 535 -9.59 -18.23 13.32
CA GLN A 535 -10.20 -18.01 12.03
C GLN A 535 -11.68 -17.80 12.30
N LYS A 536 -12.09 -16.54 12.47
CA LYS A 536 -13.46 -16.17 12.13
C LYS A 536 -13.61 -16.59 10.68
N GLN A 537 -14.38 -17.65 10.46
CA GLN A 537 -14.85 -18.04 9.15
C GLN A 537 -15.31 -16.75 8.46
N VAL A 538 -14.57 -16.36 7.42
CA VAL A 538 -15.11 -15.44 6.44
C VAL A 538 -16.24 -16.25 5.82
N THR A 539 -17.46 -16.02 6.27
CA THR A 539 -18.65 -16.45 5.56
C THR A 539 -18.50 -15.85 4.19
N THR A 540 -18.16 -16.67 3.21
CA THR A 540 -18.26 -16.33 1.80
C THR A 540 -19.70 -15.87 1.60
N ILE A 541 -19.89 -14.57 1.47
CA ILE A 541 -21.15 -14.00 1.02
C ILE A 541 -21.21 -14.33 -0.48
N THR A 542 -21.66 -15.56 -0.78
CA THR A 542 -22.29 -15.87 -2.07
C THR A 542 -23.64 -15.15 -2.06
N GLN A 543 -23.64 -13.89 -2.46
CA GLN A 543 -24.85 -13.12 -2.83
C GLN A 543 -24.69 -12.48 -4.21
N ILE A 544 -23.86 -13.07 -5.08
CA ILE A 544 -23.67 -12.56 -6.45
C ILE A 544 -24.61 -13.23 -7.46
N ASP A 545 -25.30 -14.33 -7.12
CA ASP A 545 -26.19 -15.04 -8.06
C ASP A 545 -27.70 -14.77 -7.87
N GLU A 546 -28.12 -13.83 -7.01
CA GLU A 546 -29.56 -13.51 -6.82
C GLU A 546 -29.97 -12.08 -7.21
N GLU A 547 -29.04 -11.24 -7.69
CA GLU A 547 -29.37 -9.90 -8.19
C GLU A 547 -29.31 -9.74 -9.71
N GLU A 548 -28.71 -10.68 -10.44
CA GLU A 548 -28.75 -10.69 -11.91
C GLU A 548 -30.15 -11.08 -12.45
N ASP A 549 -30.96 -11.81 -11.68
CA ASP A 549 -32.35 -12.18 -12.02
C ASP A 549 -33.39 -11.08 -11.68
N ARG A 550 -32.99 -9.97 -11.04
CA ARG A 550 -33.92 -8.85 -10.74
C ARG A 550 -33.86 -7.69 -11.73
N PHE A 551 -32.92 -7.71 -12.68
CA PHE A 551 -32.76 -6.65 -13.68
C PHE A 551 -33.54 -6.90 -14.99
N GLU A 552 -34.08 -8.10 -15.22
CA GLU A 552 -34.92 -8.36 -16.42
C GLU A 552 -36.39 -7.90 -16.29
N ASP A 553 -36.88 -7.58 -15.08
CA ASP A 553 -38.30 -7.25 -14.85
C ASP A 553 -38.64 -5.74 -14.88
N TRP A 554 -37.68 -4.86 -15.21
CA TRP A 554 -37.90 -3.39 -15.31
C TRP A 554 -37.73 -2.82 -16.73
N ALA A 555 -37.72 -3.69 -17.74
CA ALA A 555 -37.72 -3.33 -19.15
C ALA A 555 -39.07 -3.67 -19.83
N VAL A 556 -40.16 -3.11 -19.31
CA VAL A 556 -41.45 -2.87 -20.00
C VAL A 556 -41.99 -1.54 -19.49
#